data_AF-A0AAV3AG16-F1
#
_entry.id   AF-A0AAV3AG16-F1
#
_cell.length_a   1.000
_cell.length_b   1.000
_cell.length_c   1.000
_cell.angle_alpha   90.00
_cell.angle_beta   90.00
_cell.angle_gamma   90.00
#
_symmetry.space_group_name_H-M   'P 1'
#
loop_
_entity.id
_entity.type
_entity.pdbx_description
1 polymer ?
#
loop_
_entity_poly.entity_id
_entity_poly.type
_entity_poly.pdbx_seq_one_letter_code
_entity_poly.pdbx_strand_id
1 'polypeptide(L)'
;MSGSPGESVRITCDRSGGSVAGGNYPSWYLQTLGSAPKLIVGSSSTTNQNSRPPGISDRFSGSISGGSAVLSIDRLENDDEGMNYCGLYAGSGVSTVMYKIREVRHKQDIYFL
;
A
#
# COMPACT_ATOMS: atom_id res chain seq x y z
N MET A 1 3.06 -9.32 -7.06
CA MET A 1 4.35 -8.64 -6.86
C MET A 1 5.20 -9.61 -6.07
N SER A 2 6.50 -9.72 -6.34
CA SER A 2 7.43 -10.52 -5.54
C SER A 2 8.72 -9.74 -5.42
N GLY A 3 9.36 -9.78 -4.27
CA GLY A 3 10.63 -9.10 -4.02
C GLY A 3 11.55 -9.96 -3.16
N SER A 4 12.84 -9.69 -3.26
CA SER A 4 13.83 -10.24 -2.33
C SER A 4 13.97 -9.31 -1.12
N PRO A 5 14.45 -9.77 0.04
CA PRO A 5 14.76 -8.90 1.16
C PRO A 5 15.73 -7.83 0.74
N GLY A 6 15.53 -6.64 1.28
CA GLY A 6 16.35 -5.48 0.95
C GLY A 6 16.01 -4.83 -0.39
N GLU A 7 15.22 -5.46 -1.28
CA GLU A 7 14.73 -4.80 -2.49
C GLU A 7 13.66 -3.74 -2.13
N SER A 8 13.58 -2.68 -2.93
CA SER A 8 12.47 -1.73 -2.86
C SER A 8 11.37 -2.16 -3.83
N VAL A 9 10.12 -2.18 -3.36
CA VAL A 9 8.95 -2.48 -4.19
C VAL A 9 7.97 -1.31 -4.19
N ARG A 10 7.25 -1.17 -5.30
CA ARG A 10 6.19 -0.16 -5.45
C ARG A 10 4.87 -0.85 -5.75
N ILE A 11 3.84 -0.45 -5.03
CA ILE A 11 2.48 -0.98 -5.15
C ILE A 11 1.60 0.17 -5.60
N THR A 12 0.85 -0.03 -6.69
CA THR A 12 -0.05 0.97 -7.27
C THR A 12 -1.50 0.64 -6.95
N CYS A 13 -2.30 1.68 -6.73
CA CYS A 13 -3.73 1.60 -6.51
C CYS A 13 -4.43 2.61 -7.42
N ASP A 14 -5.17 2.06 -8.38
CA ASP A 14 -5.88 2.80 -9.40
C ASP A 14 -7.36 2.94 -9.03
N ARG A 15 -8.00 3.99 -9.53
CA ARG A 15 -9.43 4.23 -9.33
C ARG A 15 -10.21 3.86 -10.59
N SER A 16 -11.20 2.98 -10.46
CA SER A 16 -12.16 2.75 -11.54
C SER A 16 -12.99 4.02 -11.77
N GLY A 17 -12.85 4.62 -12.95
CA GLY A 17 -13.61 5.81 -13.35
C GLY A 17 -12.88 7.14 -13.15
N GLY A 18 -11.56 7.16 -13.01
CA GLY A 18 -10.78 8.39 -13.11
C GLY A 18 -9.36 8.30 -12.55
N SER A 19 -8.66 9.43 -12.61
CA SER A 19 -7.32 9.60 -12.03
C SER A 19 -7.41 9.85 -10.52
N VAL A 20 -6.44 9.33 -9.77
CA VAL A 20 -6.18 9.69 -8.37
C VAL A 20 -5.40 11.00 -8.36
N ALA A 21 -5.97 12.04 -7.75
CA ALA A 21 -5.45 13.40 -7.77
C ALA A 21 -5.63 14.14 -6.43
N GLY A 22 -5.24 15.42 -6.41
CA GLY A 22 -5.45 16.31 -5.26
C GLY A 22 -6.92 16.36 -4.85
N GLY A 23 -7.21 16.07 -3.58
CA GLY A 23 -8.57 15.87 -3.07
C GLY A 23 -8.95 14.41 -2.81
N ASN A 24 -8.08 13.46 -3.18
CA ASN A 24 -8.18 12.08 -2.75
C ASN A 24 -7.28 11.78 -1.54
N TYR A 25 -7.73 10.85 -0.71
CA TYR A 25 -7.06 10.45 0.53
C TYR A 25 -6.79 8.95 0.47
N PRO A 26 -5.67 8.53 -0.14
CA PRO A 26 -5.26 7.14 -0.13
C PRO A 26 -4.87 6.67 1.28
N SER A 27 -5.14 5.40 1.53
CA SER A 27 -4.78 4.64 2.73
C SER A 27 -4.34 3.24 2.32
N TRP A 28 -3.42 2.67 3.09
CA TRP A 28 -2.75 1.40 2.82
C TRP A 28 -2.77 0.51 4.04
N TYR A 29 -3.16 -0.74 3.83
CA TYR A 29 -3.30 -1.73 4.88
C TYR A 29 -2.50 -2.98 4.54
N LEU A 30 -1.79 -3.50 5.53
CA LEU A 30 -1.09 -4.78 5.44
C LEU A 30 -1.78 -5.80 6.34
N GLN A 31 -2.05 -6.98 5.79
CA GLN A 31 -2.55 -8.12 6.51
C GLN A 31 -1.55 -9.27 6.39
N THR A 32 -0.83 -9.54 7.47
CA THR A 32 0.00 -10.75 7.58
C THR A 32 -0.85 -11.99 7.82
N LEU A 33 -0.30 -13.18 7.61
CA LEU A 33 -1.03 -14.43 7.80
C LEU A 33 -1.60 -14.53 9.23
N GLY A 34 -2.90 -14.82 9.33
CA GLY A 34 -3.59 -14.96 10.61
C GLY A 34 -3.90 -13.66 11.36
N SER A 35 -3.60 -12.49 10.80
CA SER A 35 -3.92 -11.19 11.41
C SER A 35 -5.04 -10.44 10.69
N ALA A 36 -5.62 -9.44 11.35
CA ALA A 36 -6.53 -8.49 10.72
C ALA A 36 -5.73 -7.41 9.94
N PRO A 37 -6.26 -6.83 8.86
CA PRO A 37 -5.59 -5.74 8.14
C PRO A 37 -5.28 -4.55 9.07
N LYS A 38 -4.04 -4.07 9.04
CA LYS A 38 -3.56 -2.92 9.83
C LYS A 38 -3.18 -1.77 8.92
N LEU A 39 -3.54 -0.55 9.30
CA LEU A 39 -3.12 0.66 8.60
C LEU A 39 -1.60 0.83 8.72
N ILE A 40 -0.91 0.97 7.59
CA ILE A 40 0.55 1.21 7.53
C ILE A 40 0.87 2.63 7.07
N VAL A 41 0.13 3.15 6.08
CA VAL A 41 0.29 4.51 5.56
C VAL A 41 -1.06 5.07 5.18
N GLY A 42 -1.32 6.34 5.49
CA GLY A 42 -2.52 7.05 5.07
C GLY A 42 -2.27 8.51 4.76
N SER A 43 -3.35 9.19 4.38
CA SER A 43 -3.33 10.62 4.10
C SER A 43 -3.89 11.41 5.26
N SER A 44 -3.14 12.41 5.73
CA SER A 44 -3.62 13.37 6.76
C SER A 44 -4.21 14.63 6.15
N SER A 45 -3.90 14.92 4.88
CA SER A 45 -4.45 16.04 4.12
C SER A 45 -4.37 15.76 2.62
N THR A 46 -4.92 16.66 1.81
CA THR A 46 -4.81 16.60 0.33
C THR A 46 -3.38 16.76 -0.18
N THR A 47 -2.45 17.24 0.66
CA THR A 47 -1.04 17.44 0.31
C THR A 47 -0.09 16.52 1.06
N ASN A 48 -0.59 15.72 2.00
CA ASN A 48 0.21 14.77 2.76
C ASN A 48 -0.41 13.36 2.73
N GLN A 49 0.11 12.53 1.83
CA GLN A 49 -0.27 11.12 1.68
C GLN A 49 0.67 10.15 2.42
N ASN A 50 1.61 10.66 3.21
CA ASN A 50 2.67 9.87 3.85
C ASN A 50 2.57 9.92 5.39
N SER A 51 1.36 9.81 5.92
CA SER A 51 1.12 9.74 7.36
C SER A 51 1.18 8.30 7.84
N ARG A 52 2.09 8.01 8.78
CA ARG A 52 2.27 6.68 9.38
C ARG A 52 1.75 6.66 10.82
N PRO A 53 1.00 5.63 11.22
CA PRO A 53 0.71 5.39 12.63
C PRO A 53 2.00 5.18 13.45
N PRO A 54 1.97 5.46 14.77
CA PRO A 54 3.09 5.16 15.66
C PRO A 54 3.48 3.67 15.59
N GLY A 55 4.78 3.40 15.55
CA GLY A 55 5.31 2.04 15.48
C GLY A 55 5.38 1.42 14.09
N ILE A 56 4.90 2.11 13.04
CA ILE A 56 5.12 1.67 11.65
C ILE A 56 6.47 2.19 11.15
N SER A 57 7.23 1.29 10.52
CA SER A 57 8.56 1.58 9.99
C SER A 57 8.54 2.70 8.93
N ASP A 58 9.60 3.51 8.92
CA ASP A 58 9.79 4.61 7.95
C ASP A 58 10.02 4.14 6.52
N ARG A 59 10.31 2.84 6.37
CA ARG A 59 10.50 2.17 5.09
C ARG A 59 9.23 2.09 4.23
N PHE A 60 8.06 2.31 4.84
CA PHE A 60 6.80 2.50 4.11
C PHE A 60 6.57 3.99 3.79
N SER A 61 6.28 4.27 2.53
CA SER A 61 5.92 5.62 2.10
C SER A 61 4.76 5.69 1.11
N GLY A 62 3.89 6.68 1.30
CA GLY A 62 2.71 6.90 0.47
C GLY A 62 2.83 8.14 -0.40
N SER A 63 2.33 8.07 -1.63
CA SER A 63 2.31 9.19 -2.58
C SER A 63 1.18 9.05 -3.60
N ILE A 64 0.94 10.12 -4.35
CA ILE A 64 0.14 10.08 -5.58
C ILE A 64 1.09 10.43 -6.74
N SER A 65 1.15 9.58 -7.75
CA SER A 65 2.01 9.74 -8.91
C SER A 65 1.35 9.12 -10.14
N GLY A 66 1.46 9.79 -11.29
CA GLY A 66 0.95 9.25 -12.56
C GLY A 66 -0.56 9.00 -12.61
N GLY A 67 -1.34 9.61 -11.71
CA GLY A 67 -2.78 9.37 -11.60
C GLY A 67 -3.17 8.15 -10.76
N SER A 68 -2.22 7.60 -10.00
CA SER A 68 -2.42 6.45 -9.10
C SER A 68 -1.95 6.79 -7.70
N ALA A 69 -2.53 6.15 -6.69
CA ALA A 69 -1.90 6.11 -5.37
C ALA A 69 -0.75 5.09 -5.41
N VAL A 70 0.38 5.43 -4.80
CA VAL A 70 1.58 4.59 -4.78
C VAL A 70 2.05 4.40 -3.35
N LEU A 71 2.21 3.14 -2.94
CA LEU A 71 2.95 2.74 -1.75
C LEU A 71 4.34 2.27 -2.18
N SER A 72 5.38 2.88 -1.62
CA SER A 72 6.74 2.36 -1.74
C SER A 72 7.14 1.70 -0.43
N ILE A 73 7.72 0.51 -0.54
CA ILE A 73 8.31 -0.23 0.58
C ILE A 73 9.80 -0.32 0.24
N ASP A 74 10.61 0.44 0.96
CA ASP A 74 12.05 0.32 0.89
C ASP A 74 12.51 -0.81 1.79
N ARG A 75 13.56 -1.54 1.38
CA ARG A 75 14.10 -2.66 2.15
C ARG A 75 13.00 -3.63 2.61
N LEU A 76 12.48 -4.41 1.67
CA LEU A 76 11.51 -5.45 1.97
C LEU A 76 12.03 -6.37 3.09
N GLU A 77 11.18 -6.70 4.05
CA GLU A 77 11.44 -7.57 5.19
C GLU A 77 10.48 -8.76 5.17
N ASN A 78 10.81 -9.84 5.87
CA ASN A 78 9.97 -11.04 5.92
C ASN A 78 8.58 -10.76 6.51
N ASP A 79 8.49 -9.83 7.46
CA ASP A 79 7.22 -9.45 8.09
C ASP A 79 6.27 -8.66 7.15
N ASP A 80 6.73 -8.30 5.95
CA ASP A 80 5.89 -7.69 4.92
C ASP A 80 5.09 -8.69 4.10
N GLU A 81 5.37 -9.99 4.28
CA GLU A 81 4.66 -11.04 3.59
C GLU A 81 3.20 -11.09 4.04
N GLY A 82 2.32 -10.80 3.08
CA GLY A 82 0.90 -10.69 3.35
C GLY A 82 0.10 -10.10 2.21
N MET A 83 -1.18 -9.84 2.52
CA MET A 83 -2.09 -9.17 1.61
C MET A 83 -2.03 -7.67 1.83
N ASN A 84 -1.72 -6.94 0.76
CA ASN A 84 -1.79 -5.49 0.76
C ASN A 84 -3.14 -5.02 0.21
N TYR A 85 -3.74 -4.06 0.91
CA TYR A 85 -4.99 -3.41 0.53
C TYR A 85 -4.79 -1.91 0.45
N CYS A 86 -5.41 -1.26 -0.53
CA CYS A 86 -5.56 0.19 -0.55
C CYS A 86 -7.02 0.58 -0.33
N GLY A 87 -7.24 1.76 0.22
CA GLY A 87 -8.54 2.43 0.28
C GLY A 87 -8.39 3.86 -0.22
N LEU A 88 -9.38 4.35 -0.95
CA LEU A 88 -9.38 5.69 -1.52
C LEU A 88 -10.64 6.44 -1.12
N TYR A 89 -10.50 7.47 -0.29
CA TYR A 89 -11.60 8.40 -0.03
C TYR A 89 -11.55 9.56 -1.02
N ALA A 90 -12.65 9.76 -1.74
CA ALA A 90 -12.87 10.89 -2.61
C ALA A 90 -14.12 11.60 -2.10
N GLY A 91 -13.99 12.85 -1.63
CA GLY A 91 -15.01 13.57 -0.85
C GLY A 91 -16.42 13.72 -1.44
N SER A 92 -16.72 13.12 -2.59
CA SER A 92 -18.04 13.06 -3.25
C SER A 92 -18.81 11.74 -3.06
N GLY A 93 -18.51 10.95 -2.03
CA GLY A 93 -19.31 9.77 -1.66
C GLY A 93 -18.92 8.45 -2.34
N VAL A 94 -17.73 8.36 -2.95
CA VAL A 94 -17.22 7.10 -3.49
C VAL A 94 -16.57 6.29 -2.37
N SER A 95 -17.14 5.10 -2.13
CA SER A 95 -16.73 4.16 -1.08
C SER A 95 -15.39 3.51 -1.36
N THR A 96 -14.67 3.24 -0.25
CA THR A 96 -13.45 2.45 -0.11
C THR A 96 -13.43 1.24 -1.04
N VAL A 97 -12.66 1.29 -2.12
CA VAL A 97 -12.37 0.08 -2.88
C VAL A 97 -11.14 -0.58 -2.26
N MET A 98 -11.36 -1.64 -1.47
CA MET A 98 -10.33 -2.53 -0.97
C MET A 98 -9.80 -3.38 -2.13
N TYR A 99 -8.79 -2.91 -2.84
CA TYR A 99 -8.13 -3.76 -3.85
C TYR A 99 -7.18 -4.72 -3.13
N LYS A 100 -7.34 -6.03 -3.34
CA LYS A 100 -6.33 -7.04 -2.95
C LYS A 100 -5.20 -6.97 -3.98
N ILE A 101 -4.09 -6.32 -3.64
CA ILE A 101 -3.07 -6.00 -4.66
C ILE A 101 -2.11 -7.17 -4.95
N ARG A 102 -2.02 -8.16 -4.04
CA ARG A 102 -1.42 -9.52 -4.10
C ARG A 102 -0.56 -9.83 -2.86
N GLU A 103 -0.15 -11.09 -2.77
CA GLU A 103 0.81 -11.64 -1.82
C GLU A 103 2.21 -11.10 -2.12
N VAL A 104 2.87 -10.50 -1.13
CA VAL A 104 4.30 -10.20 -1.17
C VAL A 104 5.02 -11.48 -0.76
N ARG A 105 5.40 -12.31 -1.71
CA ARG A 105 6.22 -13.50 -1.43
C ARG A 105 7.70 -13.20 -1.58
N HIS A 106 8.48 -13.83 -0.73
CA HIS A 106 9.91 -13.86 -0.85
C HIS A 106 10.33 -14.69 -2.07
N LYS A 107 11.33 -14.23 -2.83
CA LYS A 107 11.81 -14.95 -4.03
C LYS A 107 12.28 -16.38 -3.71
N GLN A 108 12.78 -16.65 -2.49
CA GLN A 108 13.23 -17.98 -2.10
C GLN A 108 12.09 -19.01 -2.01
N ASP A 109 10.85 -18.61 -1.74
CA ASP A 109 9.70 -19.53 -1.71
C ASP A 109 9.16 -19.87 -3.11
N ILE A 110 9.62 -19.16 -4.14
CA ILE A 110 9.22 -19.40 -5.54
C ILE A 110 10.08 -20.51 -6.18
N TYR A 111 11.26 -20.82 -5.64
CA TYR A 111 12.15 -21.86 -6.17
C TYR A 111 11.89 -23.27 -5.63
N PHE A 112 10.82 -23.48 -4.85
CA PHE A 112 10.44 -24.79 -4.28
C PHE A 112 9.22 -25.43 -4.95
N LEU A 113 8.93 -25.10 -6.21
CA LEU A 113 7.99 -25.86 -7.07
C LEU A 113 8.60 -26.18 -8.42
#